data_AF-A0AA88YEC4-F1
#
_entry.id   AF-A0AA88YEC4-F1
#
_cell.length_a   1.000
_cell.length_b   1.000
_cell.length_c   1.000
_cell.angle_alpha   90.00
_cell.angle_beta   90.00
_cell.angle_gamma   90.00
#
_symmetry.space_group_name_H-M   'P 1'
#
loop_
_entity.id
_entity.type
_entity.pdbx_description
1 polymer ?
#
loop_
_entity_poly.entity_id
_entity_poly.type
_entity_poly.pdbx_seq_one_letter_code
_entity_poly.pdbx_strand_id
1 'polypeptide(L)'
;MGSGASSSNERQSRQFNLLIGNLKNKTGIEKKLFGLSSLVQPERTRTLSKNSHERNNEKVETLVEEELFVPLYREKSLICTQTYTSWRARNDLVKFTQRLGFKKKVIYFLPIDSVPDFVSNFNFPKSGLKERFSLFSLIGTYIETFYSGMNVKWLDPVYITQTKWKIRKRSHKKTSKEQYLVSDFYRPLQKMMPKDGYCIMGLSWTDLYPKEELNFVLGEANYMTSSGVMSFGRFEPKTFDADNVKDISSIDADLMWKLLKVSSHELGHLFGLEHCEFFHCLMNGSNSIQEALSQPSFLCPVCLRKIQHVCKFDITQRYETLLSFFEDLNEEMPSEKWTSNVTWLKKCLHFLKSTDTSYM
;
A
#
# COMPACT_ATOMS: atom_id res chain seq x y z
N MET A 1 -11.16 -2.39 -48.58
CA MET A 1 -11.57 -2.00 -47.21
C MET A 1 -11.22 -3.17 -46.28
N GLY A 2 -10.13 -3.10 -45.52
CA GLY A 2 -9.66 -4.28 -44.76
C GLY A 2 -8.45 -4.06 -43.83
N SER A 3 -8.21 -2.85 -43.33
CA SER A 3 -7.01 -2.53 -42.53
C SER A 3 -7.30 -1.99 -41.12
N GLY A 4 -8.57 -1.87 -40.71
CA GLY A 4 -8.93 -1.27 -39.41
C GLY A 4 -8.69 -2.19 -38.21
N ALA A 5 -9.06 -3.47 -38.30
CA ALA A 5 -9.09 -4.40 -37.16
C ALA A 5 -7.72 -4.90 -36.71
N SER A 6 -6.72 -4.98 -37.60
CA SER A 6 -5.35 -5.40 -37.21
C SER A 6 -4.64 -4.29 -36.41
N SER A 7 -4.86 -3.03 -36.79
CA SER A 7 -4.22 -1.86 -36.15
C SER A 7 -4.71 -1.64 -34.71
N SER A 8 -6.00 -1.90 -34.42
CA SER A 8 -6.58 -1.75 -33.08
C SER A 8 -6.09 -2.83 -32.12
N ASN A 9 -6.04 -4.09 -32.57
CA ASN A 9 -5.55 -5.21 -31.77
C ASN A 9 -4.05 -5.08 -31.46
N GLU A 10 -3.24 -4.63 -32.42
CA GLU A 10 -1.83 -4.33 -32.18
C GLU A 10 -1.64 -3.18 -31.20
N ARG A 11 -2.43 -2.10 -31.31
CA ARG A 11 -2.37 -0.96 -30.37
C ARG A 11 -2.74 -1.39 -28.95
N GLN A 12 -3.80 -2.17 -28.79
CA GLN A 12 -4.23 -2.69 -27.48
C GLN A 12 -3.19 -3.64 -26.88
N SER A 13 -2.60 -4.54 -27.68
CA SER A 13 -1.52 -5.43 -27.26
C SER A 13 -0.26 -4.65 -26.83
N ARG A 14 0.10 -3.59 -27.55
CA ARG A 14 1.23 -2.70 -27.16
C ARG A 14 0.97 -1.98 -25.85
N GLN A 15 -0.24 -1.45 -25.65
CA GLN A 15 -0.61 -0.76 -24.40
C GLN A 15 -0.62 -1.71 -23.20
N PHE A 16 -1.16 -2.92 -23.37
CA PHE A 16 -1.12 -3.96 -22.35
C PHE A 16 0.33 -4.33 -21.98
N ASN A 17 1.19 -4.52 -22.98
CA ASN A 17 2.61 -4.78 -22.76
C ASN A 17 3.34 -3.61 -22.11
N LEU A 18 2.95 -2.35 -22.37
CA LEU A 18 3.48 -1.21 -21.62
C LEU A 18 3.04 -1.26 -20.16
N LEU A 19 1.78 -1.58 -19.89
CA LEU A 19 1.20 -1.54 -18.56
C LEU A 19 1.82 -2.58 -17.63
N ILE A 20 1.92 -3.83 -18.08
CA ILE A 20 2.40 -4.94 -17.26
C ILE A 20 3.65 -5.61 -17.80
N GLY A 21 4.09 -5.41 -19.03
CA GLY A 21 5.22 -6.14 -19.62
C GLY A 21 4.89 -7.59 -19.98
N ASN A 22 5.67 -8.18 -20.88
CA ASN A 22 5.40 -9.51 -21.43
C ASN A 22 5.19 -10.58 -20.32
N LEU A 23 4.16 -11.40 -20.48
CA LEU A 23 3.73 -12.46 -19.56
C LEU A 23 4.11 -13.88 -20.01
N LYS A 24 4.71 -14.08 -21.19
CA LYS A 24 4.99 -15.42 -21.76
C LYS A 24 5.74 -16.33 -20.79
N ASN A 25 6.72 -15.79 -20.06
CA ASN A 25 7.59 -16.52 -19.13
C ASN A 25 7.06 -16.58 -17.69
N LYS A 26 5.80 -16.21 -17.47
CA LYS A 26 5.15 -16.23 -16.16
C LYS A 26 4.32 -17.50 -15.96
N THR A 27 4.08 -17.88 -14.71
CA THR A 27 3.24 -19.04 -14.38
C THR A 27 1.79 -18.81 -14.84
N GLY A 28 0.98 -19.87 -14.90
CA GLY A 28 -0.45 -19.74 -15.24
C GLY A 28 -1.18 -18.80 -14.29
N ILE A 29 -0.89 -18.90 -12.98
CA ILE A 29 -1.44 -18.03 -11.92
C ILE A 29 -1.04 -16.57 -12.15
N GLU A 30 0.24 -16.30 -12.42
CA GLU A 30 0.73 -14.96 -12.68
C GLU A 30 0.14 -14.37 -13.96
N LYS A 31 0.01 -15.19 -15.02
CA LYS A 31 -0.64 -14.80 -16.27
C LYS A 31 -2.10 -14.42 -16.03
N LYS A 32 -2.83 -15.23 -15.25
CA LYS A 32 -4.23 -14.99 -14.88
C LYS A 32 -4.40 -13.68 -14.10
N LEU A 33 -3.64 -13.49 -13.01
CA LEU A 33 -3.79 -12.29 -12.18
C LEU A 33 -3.33 -11.02 -12.89
N PHE A 34 -2.14 -11.01 -13.48
CA PHE A 34 -1.63 -9.83 -14.17
C PHE A 34 -2.37 -9.58 -15.49
N GLY A 35 -3.02 -10.61 -16.04
CA GLY A 35 -3.95 -10.55 -17.16
C GLY A 35 -5.11 -9.59 -16.94
N LEU A 36 -5.63 -9.49 -15.70
CA LEU A 36 -6.70 -8.55 -15.32
C LEU A 36 -6.35 -7.08 -15.57
N SER A 37 -5.09 -6.75 -15.83
CA SER A 37 -4.72 -5.41 -16.29
C SER A 37 -5.29 -5.02 -17.66
N SER A 38 -5.81 -5.99 -18.43
CA SER A 38 -6.55 -5.76 -19.68
C SER A 38 -7.85 -4.98 -19.46
N LEU A 39 -8.39 -4.98 -18.24
CA LEU A 39 -9.56 -4.19 -17.84
C LEU A 39 -9.31 -2.68 -17.91
N VAL A 40 -8.05 -2.23 -17.90
CA VAL A 40 -7.70 -0.81 -18.00
C VAL A 40 -7.94 -0.33 -19.43
N GLN A 41 -9.02 0.42 -19.62
CA GLN A 41 -9.37 1.00 -20.92
C GLN A 41 -8.73 2.39 -21.10
N PRO A 42 -8.08 2.67 -22.24
CA PRO A 42 -7.41 3.96 -22.47
C PRO A 42 -8.37 5.10 -22.82
N GLU A 43 -9.53 4.81 -23.42
CA GLU A 43 -10.44 5.80 -24.00
C GLU A 43 -11.89 5.27 -23.91
N ARG A 44 -12.68 5.70 -22.92
CA ARG A 44 -14.16 5.69 -23.01
C ARG A 44 -14.64 7.13 -22.99
N THR A 45 -14.94 7.68 -24.16
CA THR A 45 -15.68 8.94 -24.28
C THR A 45 -16.89 8.92 -23.35
N ARG A 46 -17.09 10.00 -22.58
CA ARG A 46 -18.30 10.22 -21.77
C ARG A 46 -19.54 10.05 -22.64
N THR A 47 -20.18 8.88 -22.59
CA THR A 47 -21.61 8.75 -22.77
C THR A 47 -22.21 8.42 -21.43
N LEU A 48 -22.48 9.49 -20.66
CA LEU A 48 -23.59 9.46 -19.72
C LEU A 48 -24.87 9.32 -20.54
N SER A 49 -25.24 8.10 -20.93
CA SER A 49 -26.62 7.81 -21.28
C SER A 49 -27.24 7.04 -20.13
N LYS A 50 -28.12 7.73 -19.40
CA LYS A 50 -29.31 7.16 -18.81
C LYS A 50 -29.84 6.09 -19.77
N ASN A 51 -29.90 4.84 -19.31
CA ASN A 51 -30.93 3.85 -19.62
C ASN A 51 -30.51 2.52 -18.98
N SER A 52 -30.86 2.40 -17.70
CA SER A 52 -31.25 1.12 -17.12
C SER A 52 -32.46 0.62 -17.90
N HIS A 53 -32.28 -0.43 -18.69
CA HIS A 53 -33.16 -1.60 -18.80
C HIS A 53 -32.79 -2.39 -20.07
N GLU A 54 -32.86 -3.70 -19.94
CA GLU A 54 -32.71 -4.73 -20.98
C GLU A 54 -31.29 -5.14 -21.41
N ARG A 55 -30.79 -6.19 -20.77
CA ARG A 55 -30.55 -7.47 -21.48
C ARG A 55 -30.33 -8.64 -20.51
N ASN A 56 -31.25 -9.60 -20.58
CA ASN A 56 -31.25 -10.88 -19.87
C ASN A 56 -30.18 -11.85 -20.42
N ASN A 57 -29.68 -12.69 -19.51
CA ASN A 57 -29.31 -14.12 -19.68
C ASN A 57 -28.04 -14.58 -20.42
N GLU A 58 -26.94 -13.82 -20.41
CA GLU A 58 -25.62 -14.38 -20.82
C GLU A 58 -24.41 -13.95 -19.94
N LYS A 59 -24.64 -13.43 -18.72
CA LYS A 59 -23.59 -12.73 -17.94
C LYS A 59 -23.43 -13.22 -16.50
N VAL A 60 -23.29 -14.52 -16.26
CA VAL A 60 -22.93 -15.02 -14.91
C VAL A 60 -21.41 -15.11 -14.73
N GLU A 61 -20.63 -15.29 -15.79
CA GLU A 61 -19.16 -15.38 -15.68
C GLU A 61 -18.43 -14.01 -15.72
N THR A 62 -18.95 -13.02 -16.45
CA THR A 62 -18.33 -11.68 -16.54
C THR A 62 -18.42 -10.84 -15.25
N LEU A 63 -19.24 -11.21 -14.27
CA LEU A 63 -19.44 -10.40 -13.06
C LEU A 63 -18.40 -10.66 -11.97
N VAL A 64 -17.75 -11.84 -11.95
CA VAL A 64 -16.75 -12.16 -10.92
C VAL A 64 -15.44 -11.40 -11.17
N GLU A 65 -15.12 -11.11 -12.43
CA GLU A 65 -13.88 -10.42 -12.83
C GLU A 65 -13.94 -8.90 -12.62
N GLU A 66 -15.11 -8.29 -12.83
CA GLU A 66 -15.34 -6.85 -12.64
C GLU A 66 -15.37 -6.46 -11.14
N GLU A 67 -15.65 -7.41 -10.23
CA GLU A 67 -15.68 -7.16 -8.78
C GLU A 67 -14.31 -7.23 -8.10
N LEU A 68 -13.34 -7.98 -8.64
CA LEU A 68 -12.07 -8.22 -7.94
C LEU A 68 -11.18 -6.96 -7.89
N PHE A 69 -11.11 -6.26 -9.02
CA PHE A 69 -10.39 -5.01 -9.19
C PHE A 69 -11.18 -4.05 -10.06
N VAL A 70 -11.51 -2.88 -9.51
CA VAL A 70 -12.27 -1.85 -10.23
C VAL A 70 -11.31 -0.94 -11.01
N PRO A 71 -11.32 -0.94 -12.36
CA PRO A 71 -10.48 -0.05 -13.15
C PRO A 71 -10.93 1.41 -13.02
N LEU A 72 -9.99 2.34 -13.00
CA LEU A 72 -10.28 3.77 -12.95
C LEU A 72 -10.37 4.37 -14.36
N TYR A 73 -11.22 5.38 -14.51
CA TYR A 73 -11.23 6.20 -15.71
C TYR A 73 -9.95 7.02 -15.82
N ARG A 74 -9.40 7.12 -17.02
CA ARG A 74 -8.13 7.78 -17.27
C ARG A 74 -8.26 8.91 -18.28
N GLU A 75 -7.70 10.06 -17.90
CA GLU A 75 -7.52 11.20 -18.79
C GLU A 75 -6.09 11.26 -19.36
N LYS A 76 -5.11 10.70 -18.64
CA LYS A 76 -3.69 10.77 -19.00
C LYS A 76 -3.22 9.56 -19.81
N SER A 77 -2.39 9.81 -20.82
CA SER A 77 -1.69 8.77 -21.59
C SER A 77 -0.82 7.87 -20.71
N LEU A 78 -0.68 6.59 -21.11
CA LEU A 78 0.19 5.61 -20.44
C LEU A 78 1.63 6.08 -20.28
N ILE A 79 2.14 6.86 -21.24
CA ILE A 79 3.51 7.37 -21.24
C ILE A 79 3.75 8.35 -20.08
N CYS A 80 2.71 9.05 -19.64
CA CYS A 80 2.77 10.02 -18.55
C CYS A 80 2.47 9.38 -17.18
N THR A 81 2.32 8.05 -17.12
CA THR A 81 1.96 7.31 -15.90
C THR A 81 2.99 6.24 -15.58
N GLN A 82 3.11 5.89 -14.31
CA GLN A 82 4.05 4.87 -13.87
C GLN A 82 3.51 3.45 -14.13
N THR A 83 3.72 2.93 -15.33
CA THR A 83 3.46 1.51 -15.66
C THR A 83 4.44 0.56 -14.97
N TYR A 84 4.20 -0.75 -15.04
CA TYR A 84 5.22 -1.72 -14.61
C TYR A 84 6.52 -1.59 -15.40
N THR A 85 6.45 -1.40 -16.72
CA THR A 85 7.65 -1.38 -17.57
C THR A 85 8.52 -0.15 -17.29
N SER A 86 7.91 1.04 -17.15
CA SER A 86 8.65 2.26 -16.81
C SER A 86 9.21 2.21 -15.40
N TRP A 87 8.41 1.72 -14.43
CA TRP A 87 8.88 1.49 -13.07
C TRP A 87 10.06 0.51 -13.01
N ARG A 88 9.96 -0.62 -13.72
CA ARG A 88 11.02 -1.65 -13.74
C ARG A 88 12.31 -1.08 -14.31
N ALA A 89 12.25 -0.34 -15.42
CA ALA A 89 13.42 0.29 -16.02
C ALA A 89 14.14 1.22 -15.02
N ARG A 90 13.38 2.07 -14.30
CA ARG A 90 13.91 2.93 -13.24
C ARG A 90 14.52 2.13 -12.10
N ASN A 91 13.81 1.12 -11.59
CA ASN A 91 14.24 0.31 -10.46
C ASN A 91 15.50 -0.52 -10.80
N ASP A 92 15.56 -1.12 -11.99
CA ASP A 92 16.72 -1.89 -12.45
C ASP A 92 17.96 -0.99 -12.61
N LEU A 93 17.79 0.26 -13.06
CA LEU A 93 18.86 1.26 -13.12
C LEU A 93 19.39 1.64 -11.73
N VAL A 94 18.49 1.90 -10.77
CA VAL A 94 18.87 2.20 -9.38
C VAL A 94 19.58 1.00 -8.73
N LYS A 95 19.15 -0.23 -9.02
CA LYS A 95 19.84 -1.43 -8.53
C LYS A 95 21.19 -1.64 -9.21
N PHE A 96 21.31 -1.32 -10.49
CA PHE A 96 22.58 -1.40 -11.22
C PHE A 96 23.65 -0.52 -10.57
N THR A 97 23.33 0.71 -10.19
CA THR A 97 24.27 1.62 -9.53
C THR A 97 24.62 1.19 -8.10
N GLN A 98 23.80 0.34 -7.47
CA GLN A 98 24.02 -0.21 -6.12
C GLN A 98 24.77 -1.57 -6.10
N ARG A 99 25.26 -2.07 -7.25
CA ARG A 99 25.80 -3.44 -7.43
C ARG A 99 27.05 -3.83 -6.62
N LEU A 100 27.60 -2.95 -5.77
CA LEU A 100 28.75 -3.26 -4.91
C LEU A 100 28.35 -3.67 -3.46
N GLY A 101 27.19 -4.33 -3.26
CA GLY A 101 26.73 -4.68 -1.91
C GLY A 101 25.69 -5.80 -1.79
N PHE A 102 25.46 -6.20 -0.54
CA PHE A 102 24.56 -7.27 -0.09
C PHE A 102 23.15 -7.18 -0.69
N LYS A 103 22.46 -8.34 -0.79
CA LYS A 103 21.02 -8.38 -1.13
C LYS A 103 20.22 -7.69 -0.02
N LYS A 104 19.86 -6.42 -0.24
CA LYS A 104 19.01 -5.65 0.66
C LYS A 104 17.62 -6.26 0.75
N LYS A 105 17.30 -6.85 1.91
CA LYS A 105 16.04 -7.56 2.17
C LYS A 105 15.36 -7.14 3.47
N VAL A 106 15.93 -6.17 4.19
CA VAL A 106 15.42 -5.76 5.50
C VAL A 106 14.70 -4.42 5.40
N ILE A 107 13.47 -4.37 5.86
CA ILE A 107 12.72 -3.12 6.12
C ILE A 107 12.97 -2.77 7.57
N TYR A 108 13.59 -1.63 7.82
CA TYR A 108 13.83 -1.16 9.18
C TYR A 108 12.69 -0.26 9.62
N PHE A 109 12.20 -0.46 10.83
CA PHE A 109 11.39 0.53 11.54
C PHE A 109 12.22 1.17 12.65
N LEU A 110 12.04 2.48 12.83
CA LEU A 110 12.69 3.24 13.89
C LEU A 110 11.63 4.01 14.70
N PRO A 111 11.36 3.62 15.95
CA PRO A 111 10.54 4.43 16.85
C PRO A 111 11.20 5.79 17.11
N ILE A 112 10.41 6.86 16.99
CA ILE A 112 10.82 8.25 17.20
C ILE A 112 10.02 8.79 18.38
N ASP A 113 10.75 9.28 19.38
CA ASP A 113 10.24 9.70 20.69
C ASP A 113 9.50 8.57 21.43
N SER A 114 8.96 8.88 22.61
CA SER A 114 8.16 7.95 23.41
C SER A 114 6.77 7.75 22.80
N VAL A 115 6.28 6.51 22.85
CA VAL A 115 4.86 6.19 22.63
C VAL A 115 4.10 6.20 23.97
N PRO A 116 2.77 6.42 23.97
CA PRO A 116 1.95 6.30 25.17
C PRO A 116 1.96 4.90 25.78
N ASP A 117 1.70 4.82 27.09
CA ASP A 117 1.71 3.56 27.85
C ASP A 117 0.75 2.50 27.29
N PHE A 118 -0.44 2.90 26.80
CA PHE A 118 -1.39 1.95 26.22
C PHE A 118 -0.86 1.31 24.92
N VAL A 119 0.10 1.94 24.25
CA VAL A 119 0.76 1.42 23.06
C VAL A 119 1.88 0.47 23.45
N SER A 120 2.72 0.85 24.41
CA SER A 120 3.79 -0.02 24.90
C SER A 120 3.24 -1.26 25.61
N ASN A 121 2.09 -1.13 26.27
CA ASN A 121 1.45 -2.22 27.01
C ASN A 121 0.44 -3.01 26.16
N PHE A 122 0.26 -2.65 24.88
CA PHE A 122 -0.64 -3.36 23.99
C PHE A 122 -0.22 -4.82 23.83
N ASN A 123 -1.19 -5.71 23.95
CA ASN A 123 -0.98 -7.13 23.77
C ASN A 123 -2.08 -7.74 22.91
N PHE A 124 -1.67 -8.36 21.81
CA PHE A 124 -2.56 -9.07 20.90
C PHE A 124 -2.38 -10.58 21.12
N PRO A 125 -3.41 -11.30 21.59
CA PRO A 125 -3.38 -12.76 21.62
C PRO A 125 -3.43 -13.28 20.17
N LYS A 126 -2.64 -14.30 19.84
CA LYS A 126 -2.74 -14.97 18.54
C LYS A 126 -3.30 -16.37 18.72
N SER A 127 -4.40 -16.67 18.05
CA SER A 127 -5.07 -17.96 18.12
C SER A 127 -4.08 -19.11 17.88
N GLY A 128 -4.02 -20.06 18.82
CA GLY A 128 -3.12 -21.22 18.75
C GLY A 128 -1.66 -21.01 19.20
N LEU A 129 -1.23 -19.79 19.53
CA LEU A 129 0.08 -19.53 20.13
C LEU A 129 -0.05 -19.03 21.57
N LYS A 130 0.81 -19.53 22.47
CA LYS A 130 0.87 -19.04 23.86
C LYS A 130 1.47 -17.63 23.97
N GLU A 131 2.17 -17.18 22.93
CA GLU A 131 2.88 -15.90 22.91
C GLU A 131 1.96 -14.75 22.52
N ARG A 132 2.05 -13.63 23.26
CA ARG A 132 1.33 -12.39 22.98
C ARG A 132 2.18 -11.46 22.14
N PHE A 133 1.58 -10.80 21.15
CA PHE A 133 2.26 -9.88 20.26
C PHE A 133 2.13 -8.44 20.79
N SER A 134 3.24 -7.70 20.84
CA SER A 134 3.19 -6.24 20.98
C SER A 134 2.66 -5.60 19.69
N LEU A 135 2.29 -4.32 19.74
CA LEU A 135 1.85 -3.59 18.54
C LEU A 135 2.93 -3.64 17.45
N PHE A 136 4.18 -3.41 17.82
CA PHE A 136 5.32 -3.40 16.89
C PHE A 136 5.56 -4.78 16.26
N SER A 137 5.46 -5.86 17.05
CA SER A 137 5.58 -7.22 16.54
C SER A 137 4.43 -7.59 15.59
N LEU A 138 3.22 -7.15 15.89
CA LEU A 138 2.05 -7.37 15.03
C LEU A 138 2.18 -6.62 13.70
N ILE A 139 2.55 -5.33 13.72
CA ILE A 139 2.84 -4.54 12.52
C ILE A 139 3.98 -5.18 11.73
N GLY A 140 5.06 -5.60 12.39
CA GLY A 140 6.18 -6.27 11.73
C GLY A 140 5.74 -7.54 10.99
N THR A 141 4.99 -8.41 11.67
CA THR A 141 4.45 -9.65 11.09
C THR A 141 3.56 -9.35 9.88
N TYR A 142 2.68 -8.36 10.00
CA TYR A 142 1.84 -7.92 8.88
C TYR A 142 2.68 -7.43 7.70
N ILE A 143 3.68 -6.59 7.92
CA ILE A 143 4.52 -6.03 6.86
C ILE A 143 5.38 -7.11 6.20
N GLU A 144 5.93 -8.07 6.94
CA GLU A 144 6.60 -9.25 6.36
C GLU A 144 5.63 -10.07 5.51
N THR A 145 4.38 -10.23 5.96
CA THR A 145 3.34 -10.94 5.21
C THR A 145 2.93 -10.16 3.96
N PHE A 146 2.77 -8.84 4.05
CA PHE A 146 2.36 -7.99 2.94
C PHE A 146 3.47 -7.83 1.89
N TYR A 147 4.73 -7.70 2.31
CA TYR A 147 5.91 -7.64 1.45
C TYR A 147 6.69 -8.96 1.49
N SER A 148 5.99 -10.08 1.32
CA SER A 148 6.55 -11.44 1.46
C SER A 148 7.91 -11.58 0.78
N GLY A 149 8.90 -12.07 1.53
CA GLY A 149 10.29 -12.18 1.07
C GLY A 149 11.21 -11.04 1.55
N MET A 150 10.66 -10.06 2.24
CA MET A 150 11.37 -9.06 3.05
C MET A 150 11.26 -9.42 4.53
N ASN A 151 12.27 -9.03 5.31
CA ASN A 151 12.29 -9.16 6.76
C ASN A 151 12.07 -7.79 7.40
N VAL A 152 11.43 -7.74 8.56
CA VAL A 152 11.25 -6.52 9.34
C VAL A 152 12.15 -6.55 10.56
N LYS A 153 12.86 -5.44 10.81
CA LYS A 153 13.63 -5.24 12.04
C LYS A 153 13.30 -3.89 12.66
N TRP A 154 13.18 -3.88 13.97
CA TRP A 154 13.02 -2.67 14.75
C TRP A 154 14.38 -2.22 15.29
N LEU A 155 14.71 -0.95 15.11
CA LEU A 155 15.86 -0.31 15.73
C LEU A 155 15.49 0.23 17.11
N ASP A 156 16.50 0.50 17.94
CA ASP A 156 16.30 1.13 19.23
C ASP A 156 15.66 2.52 19.06
N PRO A 157 14.70 2.89 19.93
CA PRO A 157 14.05 4.19 19.86
C PRO A 157 15.05 5.36 19.91
N VAL A 158 14.76 6.41 19.14
CA VAL A 158 15.51 7.66 19.20
C VAL A 158 14.63 8.78 19.73
N TYR A 159 15.17 9.58 20.63
CA TYR A 159 14.48 10.76 21.17
C TYR A 159 15.04 12.00 20.48
N ILE A 160 14.19 12.76 19.79
CA ILE A 160 14.63 13.91 18.98
C ILE A 160 15.42 14.90 19.83
N THR A 161 15.01 15.12 21.09
CA THR A 161 15.68 15.98 22.07
C THR A 161 17.11 15.56 22.41
N GLN A 162 17.44 14.29 22.22
CA GLN A 162 18.77 13.72 22.48
C GLN A 162 19.61 13.62 21.19
N THR A 163 19.02 13.87 20.03
CA THR A 163 19.71 13.83 18.74
C THR A 163 20.24 15.20 18.32
N LYS A 164 21.15 15.21 17.33
CA LYS A 164 21.56 16.44 16.63
C LYS A 164 20.67 16.74 15.41
N TRP A 165 19.49 16.11 15.30
CA TRP A 165 18.63 16.27 14.14
C TRP A 165 17.96 17.65 14.17
N LYS A 166 18.02 18.35 13.03
CA LYS A 166 17.35 19.64 12.86
C LYS A 166 15.94 19.40 12.34
N ILE A 167 15.05 18.95 13.21
CA ILE A 167 13.63 18.71 12.88
C ILE A 167 12.83 19.97 13.21
N ARG A 168 12.21 20.60 12.21
CA ARG A 168 11.30 21.72 12.44
C ARG A 168 10.02 21.25 13.11
N LYS A 169 9.54 22.06 14.05
CA LYS A 169 8.34 21.82 14.84
C LYS A 169 7.39 23.00 14.70
N ARG A 170 6.09 22.74 14.77
CA ARG A 170 5.06 23.78 14.92
C ARG A 170 3.98 23.35 15.90
N SER A 171 3.28 24.31 16.49
CA SER A 171 2.01 24.06 17.18
C SER A 171 0.86 24.27 16.20
N HIS A 172 0.02 23.26 16.00
CA HIS A 172 -1.09 23.34 15.07
C HIS A 172 -2.17 24.31 15.58
N LYS A 173 -2.56 25.29 14.76
CA LYS A 173 -3.42 26.42 15.17
C LYS A 173 -4.76 26.04 15.82
N LYS A 174 -5.37 24.92 15.39
CA LYS A 174 -6.68 24.49 15.89
C LYS A 174 -6.59 23.55 17.10
N THR A 175 -5.57 22.69 17.12
CA THR A 175 -5.46 21.60 18.11
C THR A 175 -4.46 21.91 19.21
N SER A 176 -3.61 22.93 19.01
CA SER A 176 -2.45 23.27 19.85
C SER A 176 -1.46 22.12 20.07
N LYS A 177 -1.57 21.04 19.28
CA LYS A 177 -0.68 19.87 19.35
C LYS A 177 0.57 20.14 18.53
N GLU A 178 1.70 19.63 19.03
CA GLU A 178 2.98 19.69 18.33
C GLU A 178 2.94 18.83 17.06
N GLN A 179 3.52 19.34 15.98
CA GLN A 179 3.70 18.62 14.72
C GLN A 179 5.14 18.76 14.24
N TYR A 180 5.67 17.72 13.60
CA TYR A 180 6.99 17.72 12.99
C TYR A 180 6.94 17.82 11.47
N LEU A 181 7.89 18.56 10.88
CA LEU A 181 7.99 18.63 9.43
C LEU A 181 8.54 17.31 8.89
N VAL A 182 7.74 16.64 8.06
CA VAL A 182 8.01 15.29 7.57
C VAL A 182 9.32 15.18 6.78
N SER A 183 9.62 16.19 5.96
CA SER A 183 10.79 16.17 5.06
C SER A 183 12.14 16.27 5.79
N ASP A 184 12.15 16.75 7.04
CA ASP A 184 13.38 16.87 7.82
C ASP A 184 13.89 15.50 8.32
N PHE A 185 13.06 14.46 8.28
CA PHE A 185 13.43 13.11 8.72
C PHE A 185 14.18 12.28 7.67
N TYR A 186 14.10 12.61 6.39
CA TYR A 186 14.62 11.74 5.32
C TYR A 186 16.13 11.48 5.44
N ARG A 187 16.93 12.55 5.54
CA ARG A 187 18.39 12.40 5.64
C ARG A 187 18.85 11.77 6.97
N PRO A 188 18.30 12.18 8.14
CA PRO A 188 18.62 11.51 9.39
C PRO A 188 18.34 10.01 9.39
N LEU A 189 17.15 9.60 8.93
CA LEU A 189 16.78 8.19 8.84
C LEU A 189 17.67 7.41 7.86
N GLN A 190 17.93 7.97 6.67
CA GLN A 190 18.84 7.37 5.70
C GLN A 190 20.22 7.07 6.30
N LYS A 191 20.75 7.97 7.17
CA LYS A 191 22.05 7.77 7.83
C LYS A 191 22.02 6.68 8.91
N MET A 192 20.86 6.42 9.52
CA MET A 192 20.70 5.35 10.51
C MET A 192 20.48 3.98 9.88
N MET A 193 20.07 3.92 8.61
CA MET A 193 19.76 2.66 7.94
C MET A 193 21.00 1.75 7.84
N PRO A 194 20.92 0.53 8.39
CA PRO A 194 21.99 -0.46 8.23
C PRO A 194 22.23 -0.86 6.77
N LYS A 195 23.41 -1.42 6.48
CA LYS A 195 23.87 -1.71 5.11
C LYS A 195 23.02 -2.77 4.37
N ASP A 196 22.41 -3.70 5.10
CA ASP A 196 21.47 -4.72 4.58
C ASP A 196 20.03 -4.21 4.46
N GLY A 197 19.77 -2.97 4.90
CA GLY A 197 18.49 -2.28 4.79
C GLY A 197 18.12 -1.97 3.35
N TYR A 198 16.91 -2.38 2.97
CA TYR A 198 16.25 -1.96 1.74
C TYR A 198 15.70 -0.55 1.89
N CYS A 199 15.01 -0.30 3.00
CA CYS A 199 14.50 1.01 3.38
C CYS A 199 14.35 1.12 4.90
N ILE A 200 14.10 2.34 5.37
CA ILE A 200 13.84 2.64 6.78
C ILE A 200 12.57 3.51 6.92
N MET A 201 11.69 3.15 7.85
CA MET A 201 10.48 3.88 8.19
C MET A 201 10.55 4.37 9.63
N GLY A 202 10.59 5.69 9.82
CA GLY A 202 10.41 6.31 11.12
C GLY A 202 8.97 6.17 11.59
N LEU A 203 8.79 5.93 12.88
CA LEU A 203 7.49 5.77 13.51
C LEU A 203 7.32 6.79 14.62
N SER A 204 6.47 7.80 14.42
CA SER A 204 6.26 8.87 15.39
C SER A 204 4.86 8.81 15.97
N TRP A 205 4.73 9.04 17.28
CA TRP A 205 3.42 9.30 17.88
C TRP A 205 3.01 10.78 17.78
N THR A 206 3.98 11.67 17.59
CA THR A 206 3.76 13.09 17.30
C THR A 206 3.29 13.24 15.85
N ASP A 207 2.33 14.13 15.63
CA ASP A 207 1.72 14.41 14.34
C ASP A 207 2.76 14.96 13.32
N LEU A 208 2.54 14.72 12.03
CA LEU A 208 3.42 15.19 10.95
C LEU A 208 2.72 16.24 10.10
N TYR A 209 3.49 17.17 9.54
CA TYR A 209 3.00 18.09 8.51
C TYR A 209 3.94 18.11 7.29
N PRO A 210 3.40 18.23 6.07
CA PRO A 210 4.21 18.17 4.86
C PRO A 210 4.79 19.52 4.45
N LYS A 211 4.04 20.62 4.63
CA LYS A 211 4.41 22.00 4.30
C LYS A 211 3.68 22.98 5.21
N GLU A 212 4.17 24.22 5.29
CA GLU A 212 3.61 25.24 6.18
C GLU A 212 2.13 25.51 5.91
N GLU A 213 1.69 25.41 4.65
CA GLU A 213 0.32 25.68 4.22
C GLU A 213 -0.64 24.48 4.39
N LEU A 214 -0.10 23.29 4.67
CA LEU A 214 -0.86 22.05 4.74
C LEU A 214 -1.03 21.59 6.19
N ASN A 215 -2.19 21.02 6.52
CA ASN A 215 -2.59 20.80 7.91
C ASN A 215 -1.88 19.60 8.57
N PHE A 216 -1.81 18.47 7.88
CA PHE A 216 -1.30 17.22 8.46
C PHE A 216 -1.07 16.17 7.37
N VAL A 217 -0.20 15.19 7.64
CA VAL A 217 -0.03 13.97 6.83
C VAL A 217 0.16 12.75 7.73
N LEU A 218 -0.40 11.59 7.35
CA LEU A 218 -0.23 10.32 8.10
C LEU A 218 1.16 9.72 7.91
N GLY A 219 1.83 10.04 6.81
CA GLY A 219 3.21 9.68 6.55
C GLY A 219 3.67 10.26 5.22
N GLU A 220 4.97 10.30 5.03
CA GLU A 220 5.54 10.61 3.72
C GLU A 220 6.85 9.83 3.57
N ALA A 221 7.08 9.35 2.36
CA ALA A 221 8.21 8.51 2.01
C ALA A 221 8.99 9.09 0.83
N ASN A 222 10.32 9.04 0.93
CA ASN A 222 11.22 9.46 -0.13
C ASN A 222 11.99 8.27 -0.68
N TYR A 223 11.65 7.88 -1.92
CA TYR A 223 12.29 6.75 -2.61
C TYR A 223 13.81 6.95 -2.80
N MET A 224 14.26 8.18 -3.10
CA MET A 224 15.67 8.47 -3.39
C MET A 224 16.57 8.32 -2.17
N THR A 225 16.06 8.65 -0.98
CA THR A 225 16.76 8.41 0.27
C THR A 225 16.44 7.06 0.91
N SER A 226 15.49 6.30 0.33
CA SER A 226 14.97 5.03 0.85
C SER A 226 14.51 5.14 2.30
N SER A 227 13.95 6.29 2.65
CA SER A 227 13.52 6.63 4.01
C SER A 227 12.16 7.30 3.99
N GLY A 228 11.28 6.93 4.91
CA GLY A 228 10.03 7.62 5.16
C GLY A 228 9.78 7.79 6.65
N VAL A 229 8.81 8.60 7.02
CA VAL A 229 8.31 8.66 8.39
C VAL A 229 6.80 8.66 8.34
N MET A 230 6.20 7.89 9.23
CA MET A 230 4.76 7.85 9.42
C MET A 230 4.42 8.20 10.86
N SER A 231 3.24 8.75 11.04
CA SER A 231 2.70 9.11 12.33
C SER A 231 1.35 8.45 12.56
N PHE A 232 1.16 8.01 13.78
CA PHE A 232 -0.07 7.37 14.24
C PHE A 232 -1.09 8.41 14.71
N GLY A 233 -1.19 9.48 13.92
CA GLY A 233 -1.67 10.79 14.32
C GLY A 233 -2.85 10.77 15.28
N ARG A 234 -2.75 11.58 16.33
CA ARG A 234 -3.75 11.63 17.39
C ARG A 234 -5.05 12.27 16.91
N PHE A 235 -4.97 13.17 15.92
CA PHE A 235 -6.08 13.98 15.46
C PHE A 235 -6.05 14.26 13.97
N GLU A 236 -7.18 14.08 13.30
CA GLU A 236 -7.43 14.70 12.01
C GLU A 236 -7.99 16.12 12.23
N PRO A 237 -7.30 17.19 11.78
CA PRO A 237 -7.75 18.58 12.02
C PRO A 237 -9.15 18.91 11.50
N LYS A 238 -9.58 18.23 10.42
CA LYS A 238 -10.90 18.41 9.80
C LYS A 238 -12.03 17.88 10.69
N THR A 239 -11.76 16.84 11.46
CA THR A 239 -12.72 16.23 12.41
C THR A 239 -12.47 16.69 13.84
N PHE A 240 -11.56 17.65 14.06
CA PHE A 240 -11.27 18.17 15.39
C PHE A 240 -12.43 19.04 15.88
N ASP A 241 -13.07 18.58 16.95
CA ASP A 241 -14.12 19.26 17.70
C ASP A 241 -13.66 19.41 19.15
N ALA A 242 -13.26 20.62 19.54
CA ALA A 242 -12.64 20.89 20.84
C ALA A 242 -13.49 20.42 22.03
N ASP A 243 -14.81 20.40 21.88
CA ASP A 243 -15.75 20.07 22.96
C ASP A 243 -15.99 18.55 23.09
N ASN A 244 -15.74 17.78 22.03
CA ASN A 244 -15.98 16.33 21.96
C ASN A 244 -14.70 15.51 21.73
N VAL A 245 -13.52 16.14 21.75
CA VAL A 245 -12.25 15.46 21.55
C VAL A 245 -11.94 14.51 22.70
N LYS A 246 -11.86 13.22 22.38
CA LYS A 246 -11.15 12.23 23.18
C LYS A 246 -9.84 11.90 22.46
N ASP A 247 -8.71 12.15 23.14
CA ASP A 247 -7.40 11.65 22.71
C ASP A 247 -7.49 10.11 22.56
N ILE A 248 -6.77 9.53 21.60
CA ILE A 248 -6.66 8.07 21.44
C ILE A 248 -6.12 7.49 22.75
N SER A 249 -6.88 6.60 23.37
CA SER A 249 -6.56 5.98 24.67
C SER A 249 -6.39 4.47 24.62
N SER A 250 -6.76 3.84 23.50
CA SER A 250 -6.60 2.42 23.25
C SER A 250 -6.35 2.16 21.78
N ILE A 251 -5.85 0.96 21.47
CA ILE A 251 -5.70 0.48 20.10
C ILE A 251 -6.93 -0.37 19.78
N ASP A 252 -7.86 0.22 19.04
CA ASP A 252 -9.03 -0.45 18.51
C ASP A 252 -8.80 -0.93 17.06
N ALA A 253 -9.80 -1.59 16.49
CA ALA A 253 -9.73 -2.13 15.13
C ALA A 253 -9.54 -1.02 14.09
N ASP A 254 -10.07 0.18 14.36
CA ASP A 254 -10.01 1.32 13.45
C ASP A 254 -8.64 1.96 13.41
N LEU A 255 -8.00 2.13 14.57
CA LEU A 255 -6.61 2.55 14.64
C LEU A 255 -5.73 1.50 13.99
N MET A 256 -5.86 0.22 14.35
CA MET A 256 -5.08 -0.86 13.74
C MET A 256 -5.22 -0.86 12.21
N TRP A 257 -6.43 -0.72 11.68
CA TRP A 257 -6.67 -0.56 10.23
C TRP A 257 -5.84 0.55 9.62
N LYS A 258 -5.89 1.75 10.22
CA LYS A 258 -5.12 2.90 9.75
C LYS A 258 -3.62 2.61 9.77
N LEU A 259 -3.10 2.01 10.86
CA LEU A 259 -1.69 1.67 11.01
C LEU A 259 -1.21 0.74 9.89
N LEU A 260 -1.90 -0.38 9.69
CA LEU A 260 -1.54 -1.37 8.69
C LEU A 260 -1.63 -0.78 7.27
N LYS A 261 -2.71 -0.05 6.97
CA LYS A 261 -2.95 0.53 5.66
C LYS A 261 -1.92 1.60 5.30
N VAL A 262 -1.67 2.57 6.19
CA VAL A 262 -0.70 3.65 5.96
C VAL A 262 0.71 3.06 5.86
N SER A 263 1.07 2.11 6.74
CA SER A 263 2.37 1.44 6.67
C SER A 263 2.60 0.80 5.30
N SER A 264 1.61 0.06 4.78
CA SER A 264 1.68 -0.56 3.45
C SER A 264 1.66 0.46 2.30
N HIS A 265 1.03 1.62 2.47
CA HIS A 265 1.06 2.67 1.45
C HIS A 265 2.44 3.33 1.37
N GLU A 266 2.94 3.83 2.50
CA GLU A 266 4.21 4.56 2.58
C GLU A 266 5.41 3.68 2.25
N LEU A 267 5.40 2.42 2.69
CA LEU A 267 6.40 1.46 2.25
C LEU A 267 6.34 1.25 0.73
N GLY A 268 5.15 1.25 0.12
CA GLY A 268 4.98 1.20 -1.33
C GLY A 268 5.79 2.27 -2.06
N HIS A 269 5.77 3.51 -1.55
CA HIS A 269 6.63 4.60 -2.06
C HIS A 269 8.13 4.31 -1.88
N LEU A 270 8.55 3.66 -0.80
CA LEU A 270 9.95 3.21 -0.62
C LEU A 270 10.34 2.05 -1.55
N PHE A 271 9.38 1.30 -2.07
CA PHE A 271 9.58 0.38 -3.21
C PHE A 271 9.52 1.10 -4.57
N GLY A 272 9.36 2.42 -4.58
CA GLY A 272 9.35 3.26 -5.77
C GLY A 272 8.01 3.33 -6.49
N LEU A 273 6.92 2.87 -5.86
CA LEU A 273 5.59 3.03 -6.45
C LEU A 273 5.16 4.49 -6.34
N GLU A 274 4.69 5.06 -7.45
CA GLU A 274 3.92 6.30 -7.44
C GLU A 274 2.44 6.01 -7.17
N HIS A 275 1.64 7.07 -6.98
CA HIS A 275 0.21 6.91 -6.88
C HIS A 275 -0.37 6.20 -8.12
N CYS A 276 -1.21 5.20 -7.87
CA CYS A 276 -1.84 4.39 -8.89
C CYS A 276 -3.03 5.13 -9.48
N GLU A 277 -3.09 5.21 -10.81
CA GLU A 277 -4.21 5.80 -11.56
C GLU A 277 -4.95 4.75 -12.42
N PHE A 278 -4.63 3.45 -12.25
CA PHE A 278 -5.15 2.38 -13.11
C PHE A 278 -6.39 1.68 -12.54
N PHE A 279 -6.45 1.54 -11.22
CA PHE A 279 -7.47 0.79 -10.48
C PHE A 279 -7.70 1.43 -9.13
N HIS A 280 -8.84 1.14 -8.50
CA HIS A 280 -8.98 1.24 -7.06
C HIS A 280 -7.90 0.35 -6.41
N CYS A 281 -6.97 0.96 -5.69
CA CYS A 281 -5.71 0.36 -5.28
C CYS A 281 -5.26 1.00 -3.96
N LEU A 282 -4.56 0.23 -3.12
CA LEU A 282 -3.88 0.76 -1.94
C LEU A 282 -3.02 2.00 -2.24
N MET A 283 -2.41 2.06 -3.43
CA MET A 283 -1.54 3.17 -3.83
C MET A 283 -2.30 4.33 -4.49
N ASN A 284 -3.63 4.43 -4.43
CA ASN A 284 -4.29 5.63 -4.96
C ASN A 284 -3.88 6.87 -4.15
N GLY A 285 -3.72 8.02 -4.81
CA GLY A 285 -3.52 9.28 -4.11
C GLY A 285 -4.81 9.76 -3.47
N SER A 286 -4.71 10.58 -2.43
CA SER A 286 -5.87 11.13 -1.72
C SER A 286 -5.66 12.59 -1.34
N ASN A 287 -6.73 13.36 -1.32
CA ASN A 287 -6.76 14.75 -0.87
C ASN A 287 -7.27 14.89 0.58
N SER A 288 -7.74 13.80 1.19
CA SER A 288 -8.14 13.73 2.59
C SER A 288 -7.83 12.37 3.21
N ILE A 289 -7.82 12.31 4.54
CA ILE A 289 -7.65 11.05 5.27
C ILE A 289 -8.87 10.15 5.04
N GLN A 290 -10.09 10.69 5.03
CA GLN A 290 -11.28 9.89 4.79
C GLN A 290 -11.23 9.22 3.41
N GLU A 291 -10.75 9.93 2.40
CA GLU A 291 -10.53 9.37 1.07
C GLU A 291 -9.45 8.28 1.11
N ALA A 292 -8.31 8.52 1.77
CA ALA A 292 -7.26 7.52 1.91
C ALA A 292 -7.75 6.25 2.61
N LEU A 293 -8.63 6.39 3.61
CA LEU A 293 -9.15 5.27 4.38
C LEU A 293 -10.28 4.51 3.69
N SER A 294 -11.02 5.13 2.76
CA SER A 294 -12.07 4.46 1.97
C SER A 294 -11.52 3.65 0.79
N GLN A 295 -10.28 3.92 0.37
CA GLN A 295 -9.61 3.17 -0.68
C GLN A 295 -9.36 1.70 -0.29
N PRO A 296 -9.10 0.79 -1.24
CA PRO A 296 -8.80 -0.62 -0.94
C PRO A 296 -7.50 -0.80 -0.15
N SER A 297 -7.36 -1.92 0.57
CA SER A 297 -6.15 -2.24 1.34
C SER A 297 -5.13 -3.10 0.60
N PHE A 298 -5.42 -3.45 -0.65
CA PHE A 298 -4.58 -4.33 -1.46
C PHE A 298 -4.13 -3.65 -2.75
N LEU A 299 -3.00 -4.13 -3.27
CA LEU A 299 -2.41 -3.64 -4.50
C LEU A 299 -3.16 -4.22 -5.70
N CYS A 300 -3.46 -3.36 -6.68
CA CYS A 300 -3.98 -3.82 -7.97
C CYS A 300 -2.94 -4.66 -8.73
N PRO A 301 -3.34 -5.40 -9.79
CA PRO A 301 -2.42 -6.28 -10.53
C PRO A 301 -1.16 -5.58 -11.04
N VAL A 302 -1.27 -4.32 -11.45
CA VAL A 302 -0.14 -3.52 -11.93
C VAL A 302 0.85 -3.20 -10.79
N CYS A 303 0.36 -2.75 -9.64
CA CYS A 303 1.20 -2.42 -8.50
C CYS A 303 1.76 -3.68 -7.82
N LEU A 304 0.96 -4.73 -7.71
CA LEU A 304 1.40 -6.02 -7.17
C LEU A 304 2.54 -6.60 -8.01
N ARG A 305 2.47 -6.49 -9.34
CA ARG A 305 3.55 -6.95 -10.22
C ARG A 305 4.88 -6.24 -9.95
N LYS A 306 4.85 -4.95 -9.63
CA LYS A 306 6.04 -4.17 -9.25
C LYS A 306 6.64 -4.72 -7.96
N ILE A 307 5.83 -4.92 -6.91
CA ILE A 307 6.30 -5.47 -5.64
C ILE A 307 6.79 -6.92 -5.80
N GLN A 308 6.05 -7.78 -6.52
CA GLN A 308 6.46 -9.16 -6.77
C GLN A 308 7.80 -9.22 -7.53
N HIS A 309 8.06 -8.27 -8.42
CA HIS A 309 9.35 -8.17 -9.09
C HIS A 309 10.51 -7.89 -8.12
N VAL A 310 10.30 -7.11 -7.05
CA VAL A 310 11.32 -6.88 -6.02
C VAL A 310 11.42 -8.06 -5.06
N CYS A 311 10.30 -8.46 -4.46
CA CYS A 311 10.27 -9.36 -3.31
C CYS A 311 10.29 -10.85 -3.70
N LYS A 312 9.98 -11.19 -4.96
CA LYS A 312 10.03 -12.54 -5.53
C LYS A 312 9.14 -13.57 -4.81
N PHE A 313 8.00 -13.15 -4.29
CA PHE A 313 7.04 -14.05 -3.62
C PHE A 313 6.16 -14.81 -4.60
N ASP A 314 5.64 -15.95 -4.12
CA ASP A 314 4.49 -16.62 -4.71
C ASP A 314 3.19 -15.90 -4.34
N ILE A 315 2.34 -15.66 -5.33
CA ILE A 315 1.12 -14.84 -5.18
C ILE A 315 0.09 -15.55 -4.32
N THR A 316 -0.12 -16.85 -4.56
CA THR A 316 -1.12 -17.64 -3.86
C THR A 316 -0.75 -17.77 -2.39
N GLN A 317 0.49 -18.18 -2.11
CA GLN A 317 1.01 -18.29 -0.75
C GLN A 317 0.90 -16.97 0.00
N ARG A 318 1.26 -15.85 -0.66
CA ARG A 318 1.11 -14.52 -0.06
C ARG A 318 -0.34 -14.23 0.33
N TYR A 319 -1.30 -14.46 -0.55
CA TYR A 319 -2.70 -14.21 -0.23
C TYR A 319 -3.28 -15.17 0.82
N GLU A 320 -2.83 -16.41 0.88
CA GLU A 320 -3.18 -17.35 1.95
C GLU A 320 -2.68 -16.88 3.32
N THR A 321 -1.41 -16.45 3.38
CA THR A 321 -0.84 -15.93 4.63
C THR A 321 -1.51 -14.62 5.08
N LEU A 322 -1.84 -13.72 4.14
CA LEU A 322 -2.63 -12.53 4.44
C LEU A 322 -4.04 -12.88 4.92
N LEU A 323 -4.67 -13.90 4.32
CA LEU A 323 -6.01 -14.33 4.72
C LEU A 323 -5.99 -14.81 6.17
N SER A 324 -5.08 -15.72 6.52
CA SER A 324 -4.92 -16.20 7.90
C SER A 324 -4.65 -15.05 8.86
N PHE A 325 -3.77 -14.10 8.50
CA PHE A 325 -3.50 -12.93 9.34
C PHE A 325 -4.75 -12.08 9.60
N PHE A 326 -5.57 -11.82 8.58
CA PHE A 326 -6.80 -11.04 8.76
C PHE A 326 -7.92 -11.80 9.44
N GLU A 327 -7.98 -13.13 9.31
CA GLU A 327 -8.91 -13.96 10.08
C GLU A 327 -8.57 -13.90 11.57
N ASP A 328 -7.30 -14.08 11.94
CA ASP A 328 -6.83 -13.92 13.34
C ASP A 328 -7.16 -12.53 13.89
N LEU A 329 -6.89 -11.47 13.12
CA LEU A 329 -7.24 -10.09 13.51
C LEU A 329 -8.74 -9.89 13.72
N ASN A 330 -9.57 -10.48 12.86
CA ASN A 330 -11.03 -10.29 12.93
C ASN A 330 -11.66 -11.10 14.06
N GLU A 331 -11.06 -12.23 14.45
CA GLU A 331 -11.49 -13.01 15.61
C GLU A 331 -11.27 -12.22 16.90
N GLU A 332 -10.09 -11.64 17.08
CA GLU A 332 -9.70 -10.95 18.32
C GLU A 332 -10.15 -9.50 18.39
N MET A 333 -10.23 -8.81 17.24
CA MET A 333 -10.66 -7.41 17.15
C MET A 333 -11.69 -7.23 16.02
N PRO A 334 -12.92 -7.72 16.18
CA PRO A 334 -13.92 -7.74 15.10
C PRO A 334 -14.18 -6.37 14.48
N SER A 335 -14.21 -6.31 13.15
CA SER A 335 -14.57 -5.11 12.40
C SER A 335 -15.11 -5.46 11.00
N GLU A 336 -16.02 -4.63 10.50
CA GLU A 336 -16.50 -4.72 9.12
C GLU A 336 -15.35 -4.58 8.10
N LYS A 337 -14.32 -3.80 8.44
CA LYS A 337 -13.13 -3.59 7.60
C LYS A 337 -12.31 -4.88 7.45
N TRP A 338 -12.13 -5.63 8.53
CA TRP A 338 -11.45 -6.93 8.48
C TRP A 338 -12.29 -7.96 7.74
N THR A 339 -13.59 -8.02 8.03
CA THR A 339 -14.53 -8.89 7.32
C THR A 339 -14.49 -8.65 5.81
N SER A 340 -14.43 -7.38 5.39
CA SER A 340 -14.30 -7.00 3.98
C SER A 340 -12.98 -7.48 3.37
N ASN A 341 -11.86 -7.33 4.08
CA ASN A 341 -10.55 -7.83 3.63
C ASN A 341 -10.52 -9.36 3.50
N VAL A 342 -11.03 -10.08 4.50
CA VAL A 342 -11.13 -11.55 4.51
C VAL A 342 -11.95 -12.02 3.32
N THR A 343 -13.12 -11.40 3.10
CA THR A 343 -14.00 -11.73 1.98
C THR A 343 -13.32 -11.49 0.63
N TRP A 344 -12.65 -10.35 0.46
CA TRP A 344 -11.92 -10.04 -0.77
C TRP A 344 -10.76 -11.02 -1.02
N LEU A 345 -10.01 -11.41 0.01
CA LEU A 345 -8.92 -12.39 -0.10
C LEU A 345 -9.44 -13.78 -0.46
N LYS A 346 -10.58 -14.21 0.11
CA LYS A 346 -11.24 -15.47 -0.26
C LYS A 346 -11.67 -15.46 -1.74
N LYS A 347 -12.27 -14.37 -2.22
CA LYS A 347 -12.61 -14.20 -3.64
C LYS A 347 -11.36 -14.27 -4.53
N CYS A 348 -10.28 -13.59 -4.16
CA CYS A 348 -9.00 -13.62 -4.89
C CYS A 348 -8.43 -15.03 -4.97
N LEU A 349 -8.35 -15.74 -3.85
CA LEU A 349 -7.81 -17.10 -3.80
C LEU A 349 -8.66 -18.09 -4.60
N HIS A 350 -9.98 -17.95 -4.55
CA HIS A 350 -10.88 -18.72 -5.39
C HIS A 350 -10.60 -18.48 -6.89
N PHE A 351 -10.49 -17.21 -7.30
CA PHE A 351 -10.12 -16.85 -8.67
C PHE A 351 -8.75 -17.42 -9.09
N LEU A 352 -7.74 -17.37 -8.23
CA LEU A 352 -6.40 -17.90 -8.55
C LEU A 352 -6.36 -19.43 -8.65
N LYS A 353 -7.14 -20.12 -7.81
CA LYS A 353 -7.15 -21.59 -7.74
C LYS A 353 -8.13 -22.25 -8.71
N SER A 354 -9.09 -21.51 -9.27
CA SER A 354 -10.03 -22.08 -10.23
C SER A 354 -9.30 -22.57 -11.48
N THR A 355 -9.55 -23.83 -11.85
CA THR A 355 -8.96 -24.54 -13.00
C THR A 355 -9.56 -24.11 -14.33
N ASP A 356 -10.49 -23.17 -14.32
CA ASP A 356 -11.16 -22.71 -15.51
C ASP A 356 -10.15 -21.99 -16.43
N THR A 357 -9.87 -22.62 -17.56
CA THR A 357 -8.85 -22.22 -18.55
C THR A 357 -9.44 -21.38 -19.69
N SER A 358 -10.72 -20.98 -19.61
CA SER A 358 -11.37 -20.09 -20.58
C SER A 358 -10.73 -18.69 -20.70
N TYR A 359 -9.69 -18.41 -19.91
CA TYR A 359 -9.02 -17.12 -19.75
C TYR A 359 -7.56 -17.07 -20.27
N MET A 360 -7.11 -18.08 -21.04
CA MET A 360 -5.89 -18.00 -21.86
C MET A 360 -6.24 -17.62 -23.30
#